data_AF-A0A1M5F1T1-F1
#
_entry.id   AF-A0A1M5F1T1-F1
#
_cell.length_a   1.000
_cell.length_b   1.000
_cell.length_c   1.000
_cell.angle_alpha   90.00
_cell.angle_beta   90.00
_cell.angle_gamma   90.00
#
_symmetry.space_group_name_H-M   'P 1'
#
loop_
_entity.id
_entity.type
_entity.pdbx_description
1 polymer ?
#
loop_
_entity_poly.entity_id
_entity_poly.type
_entity_poly.pdbx_seq_one_letter_code
_entity_poly.pdbx_strand_id
1 'polypeptide(L)'
;MAETELQRAEQRYAQAKARLQALKNREATQERKMDTRRKVILGGALLDLAGRDSNAAAMIDRLIRNLPRPNDRKAFDDWANPATAQIPSTDTDAQSGAGTAAEDDGGRAAVDTSAPSGTSAISSSDAGTDRNGQ
;
A
#
# COMPACT_ATOMS: atom_id res chain seq x y z
N MET A 1 -22.26 47.20 -22.87
CA MET A 1 -23.17 47.24 -21.70
C MET A 1 -22.32 47.42 -20.46
N ALA A 2 -22.75 48.17 -19.45
CA ALA A 2 -21.97 48.32 -18.23
C ALA A 2 -21.97 47.01 -17.44
N GLU A 3 -20.79 46.55 -17.02
CA GLU A 3 -20.68 45.48 -16.01
C GLU A 3 -21.48 45.91 -14.77
N THR A 4 -22.36 45.04 -14.30
CA THR A 4 -23.10 45.33 -13.08
C THR A 4 -22.13 45.30 -11.88
N GLU A 5 -22.40 46.12 -10.86
CA GLU A 5 -21.55 46.13 -9.66
C GLU A 5 -21.47 44.75 -9.00
N LEU A 6 -22.53 43.96 -9.16
CA LEU A 6 -22.63 42.55 -8.78
C LEU A 6 -21.54 41.69 -9.46
N GLN A 7 -21.36 41.80 -10.79
CA GLN A 7 -20.29 41.07 -11.50
C GLN A 7 -18.89 41.47 -11.00
N ARG A 8 -18.67 42.75 -10.68
CA ARG A 8 -17.40 43.23 -10.11
C ARG A 8 -17.17 42.71 -8.69
N ALA A 9 -18.22 42.59 -7.88
CA ALA A 9 -18.15 41.99 -6.55
C ALA A 9 -17.86 40.48 -6.62
N GLU A 10 -18.56 39.74 -7.49
CA GLU A 10 -18.35 38.31 -7.74
C GLU A 10 -16.92 38.03 -8.23
N GLN A 11 -16.40 38.81 -9.18
CA GLN A 11 -15.06 38.63 -9.71
C GLN A 11 -13.98 38.88 -8.64
N ARG A 12 -14.17 39.87 -7.76
CA ARG A 12 -13.30 40.10 -6.59
C ARG A 12 -13.39 38.96 -5.58
N TYR A 13 -14.58 38.45 -5.30
CA TYR A 13 -14.78 37.28 -4.43
C TYR A 13 -14.11 36.02 -4.99
N ALA A 14 -14.26 35.75 -6.29
CA ALA A 14 -13.61 34.63 -6.97
C ALA A 14 -12.07 34.74 -6.87
N GLN A 15 -11.50 35.92 -7.11
CA GLN A 15 -10.06 36.15 -6.94
C GLN A 15 -9.60 35.97 -5.48
N ALA A 16 -10.35 36.48 -4.50
CA ALA A 16 -10.03 36.31 -3.08
C ALA A 16 -10.10 34.83 -2.65
N LYS A 17 -11.12 34.09 -3.09
CA LYS A 17 -11.29 32.66 -2.85
C LYS A 17 -10.17 31.84 -3.50
N ALA A 18 -9.76 32.18 -4.73
CA ALA A 18 -8.65 31.54 -5.41
C ALA A 18 -7.31 31.78 -4.68
N ARG A 19 -7.05 33.00 -4.21
CA ARG A 19 -5.86 33.33 -3.39
C ARG A 19 -5.85 32.55 -2.07
N LEU A 20 -6.99 32.49 -1.38
CA LEU A 20 -7.15 31.72 -0.14
C LEU A 20 -6.91 30.22 -0.36
N GLN A 21 -7.44 29.65 -1.45
CA GLN A 21 -7.19 28.24 -1.79
C GLN A 21 -5.72 27.99 -2.14
N ALA A 22 -5.06 28.91 -2.84
CA ALA A 22 -3.64 28.80 -3.15
C ALA A 22 -2.75 28.83 -1.89
N LEU A 23 -3.11 29.62 -0.88
CA LEU A 23 -2.43 29.64 0.42
C LEU A 23 -2.63 28.31 1.17
N LYS A 24 -3.87 27.83 1.30
CA LYS A 24 -4.17 26.52 1.92
C LYS A 24 -3.44 25.36 1.24
N ASN A 25 -3.39 25.36 -0.10
CA ASN A 25 -2.66 24.35 -0.87
C ASN A 25 -1.16 24.39 -0.60
N ARG A 26 -0.57 25.58 -0.40
CA ARG A 26 0.84 25.74 0.00
C ARG A 26 1.07 25.18 1.40
N GLU A 27 0.24 25.55 2.38
CA GLU A 27 0.33 25.05 3.76
C GLU A 27 0.26 23.52 3.81
N ALA A 28 -0.76 22.92 3.20
CA ALA A 28 -0.91 21.46 3.12
C ALA A 28 0.28 20.78 2.41
N THR A 29 0.90 21.45 1.42
CA THR A 29 2.10 20.94 0.75
C THR A 29 3.33 20.99 1.68
N GLN A 30 3.49 22.07 2.45
CA GLN A 30 4.60 22.21 3.40
C GLN A 30 4.44 21.26 4.60
N GLU A 31 3.22 21.09 5.09
CA GLU A 31 2.90 20.11 6.14
C GLU A 31 3.25 18.68 5.70
N ARG A 32 2.80 18.26 4.50
CA ARG A 32 3.16 16.95 3.93
C ARG A 32 4.67 16.77 3.80
N LYS A 33 5.41 17.76 3.30
CA LYS A 33 6.89 17.69 3.24
C LYS A 33 7.52 17.46 4.61
N MET A 34 7.05 18.18 5.64
CA MET A 34 7.55 18.04 7.00
C MET A 34 7.17 16.71 7.63
N ASP A 35 5.95 16.21 7.38
CA ASP A 35 5.48 14.89 7.79
C ASP A 35 6.28 13.76 7.13
N THR A 36 6.46 13.78 5.80
CA THR A 36 7.34 12.84 5.09
C THR A 36 8.76 12.88 5.65
N ARG A 37 9.34 14.06 5.89
CA ARG A 37 10.69 14.18 6.47
C ARG A 37 10.75 13.57 7.89
N ARG A 38 9.76 13.82 8.75
CA ARG A 38 9.69 13.21 10.09
C ARG A 38 9.61 11.69 10.01
N LYS A 39 8.75 11.15 9.14
CA LYS A 39 8.58 9.70 8.92
C LYS A 39 9.84 9.03 8.39
N VAL A 40 10.54 9.64 7.43
CA VAL A 40 11.80 9.12 6.90
C VAL A 40 12.91 9.12 7.96
N ILE A 41 13.08 10.22 8.72
CA ILE A 41 14.10 10.31 9.78
C ILE A 41 13.81 9.30 10.89
N LEU A 42 12.57 9.22 11.37
CA LEU A 42 12.18 8.28 12.42
C LEU A 42 12.29 6.82 11.95
N GLY A 43 11.88 6.53 10.71
CA GLY A 43 12.03 5.21 10.11
C GLY A 43 13.49 4.76 10.06
N GLY A 44 14.39 5.59 9.53
CA GLY A 44 15.83 5.30 9.51
C GLY A 44 16.39 5.05 10.91
N ALA A 45 16.08 5.90 11.88
CA ALA A 45 16.54 5.74 13.27
C ALA A 45 16.01 4.46 13.95
N LEU A 46 14.80 4.00 13.62
CA LEU A 46 14.25 2.74 14.11
C LEU A 46 14.97 1.53 13.50
N LEU A 47 15.33 1.59 12.21
CA LEU A 47 16.12 0.55 11.55
C LEU A 47 17.55 0.47 12.10
N ASP A 48 18.20 1.62 12.32
CA ASP A 48 19.51 1.71 12.97
C ASP A 48 19.51 1.13 14.39
N LEU A 49 18.41 1.32 15.14
CA LEU A 49 18.21 0.74 16.47
C LEU A 49 18.01 -0.77 16.40
N ALA A 50 17.17 -1.27 15.48
CA ALA A 50 16.93 -2.69 15.30
C ALA A 50 18.20 -3.47 14.91
N GLY A 51 19.12 -2.85 14.17
CA GLY A 51 20.44 -3.43 13.88
C GLY A 51 21.36 -3.61 15.10
N ARG A 52 20.97 -3.14 16.29
CA ARG A 52 21.75 -3.21 17.54
C ARG A 52 20.98 -3.78 18.73
N ASP A 53 19.64 -3.69 18.72
CA ASP A 53 18.75 -4.18 19.77
C ASP A 53 17.74 -5.20 19.19
N SER A 54 17.83 -6.45 19.65
CA SER A 54 16.98 -7.56 19.21
C SER A 54 15.51 -7.40 19.63
N ASN A 55 15.22 -6.66 20.71
CA ASN A 55 13.85 -6.34 21.11
C ASN A 55 13.23 -5.32 20.14
N ALA A 56 14.00 -4.30 19.75
CA ALA A 56 13.58 -3.35 18.72
C ALA A 56 13.34 -4.04 17.36
N ALA A 57 14.21 -4.98 16.97
CA ALA A 57 14.01 -5.80 15.78
C ALA A 57 12.72 -6.63 15.83
N ALA A 58 12.50 -7.39 16.91
CA ALA A 58 11.29 -8.19 17.09
C ALA A 58 10.00 -7.33 17.11
N MET A 59 10.09 -6.09 17.62
CA MET A 59 9.00 -5.12 17.56
C MET A 59 8.70 -4.70 16.11
N ILE A 60 9.72 -4.40 15.29
CA ILE A 60 9.53 -4.05 13.87
C ILE A 60 8.93 -5.22 13.09
N ASP A 61 9.42 -6.45 13.27
CA ASP A 61 8.88 -7.63 12.60
C ASP A 61 7.43 -7.91 13.03
N ARG A 62 7.07 -7.60 14.28
CA ARG A 62 5.68 -7.65 14.74
C ARG A 62 4.83 -6.56 14.09
N LEU A 63 5.34 -5.34 13.90
CA LEU A 63 4.61 -4.28 13.22
C LEU A 63 4.34 -4.64 11.76
N ILE A 64 5.37 -5.08 11.01
CA ILE A 64 5.27 -5.47 9.59
C ILE A 64 4.22 -6.56 9.37
N ARG A 65 4.24 -7.64 10.18
CA ARG A 65 3.25 -8.72 10.08
C ARG A 65 1.82 -8.27 10.37
N ASN A 66 1.64 -7.22 11.17
CA ASN A 66 0.32 -6.67 11.54
C ASN A 66 -0.12 -5.48 10.68
N LEU A 67 0.59 -5.13 9.59
CA LEU A 67 0.15 -4.08 8.67
C LEU A 67 -1.21 -4.45 8.06
N PRO A 68 -2.22 -3.55 8.07
CA PRO A 68 -3.59 -3.89 7.67
C PRO A 68 -3.73 -4.19 6.17
N ARG A 69 -2.89 -3.58 5.34
CA ARG A 69 -2.96 -3.69 3.88
C ARG A 69 -2.05 -4.81 3.37
N PRO A 70 -2.57 -5.78 2.59
CA PRO A 70 -1.75 -6.86 2.03
C PRO A 70 -0.61 -6.36 1.12
N ASN A 71 -0.86 -5.33 0.31
CA ASN A 71 0.15 -4.76 -0.58
C ASN A 71 1.31 -4.12 0.19
N ASP A 72 1.00 -3.45 1.31
CA ASP A 72 2.01 -2.83 2.17
C ASP A 72 2.87 -3.89 2.86
N ARG A 73 2.31 -5.08 3.19
CA ARG A 73 3.09 -6.22 3.69
C ARG A 73 4.05 -6.77 2.62
N LYS A 74 3.55 -6.96 1.38
CA LYS A 74 4.35 -7.45 0.25
C LYS A 74 5.58 -6.60 -0.08
N ALA A 75 5.55 -5.30 0.26
CA ALA A 75 6.71 -4.42 0.10
C ALA A 75 7.90 -4.79 1.00
N PHE A 76 7.72 -5.71 1.96
CA PHE A 76 8.75 -6.20 2.87
C PHE A 76 9.11 -7.69 2.66
N ASP A 77 8.48 -8.40 1.71
CA ASP A 77 8.70 -9.85 1.53
C ASP A 77 10.17 -10.17 1.12
N ASP A 78 10.75 -9.38 0.21
CA ASP A 78 12.16 -9.50 -0.22
C ASP A 78 13.13 -8.67 0.66
N TRP A 79 12.65 -8.05 1.74
CA TRP A 79 13.43 -7.14 2.57
C TRP A 79 13.92 -7.81 3.85
N ALA A 80 15.16 -8.30 3.82
CA ALA A 80 15.83 -8.82 5.00
C ALA A 80 16.13 -7.69 6.02
N ASN A 81 15.41 -7.70 7.15
CA ASN A 81 15.76 -6.91 8.32
C ASN A 81 17.17 -7.33 8.79
N PRO A 82 18.15 -6.40 8.92
CA PRO A 82 19.55 -6.76 9.24
C PRO A 82 19.72 -7.49 10.57
N ALA A 83 18.72 -7.46 11.45
CA ALA A 83 18.69 -8.22 12.70
C ALA A 83 18.30 -9.70 12.54
N THR A 84 17.36 -10.03 11.63
CA THR A 84 16.92 -11.43 11.42
C THR A 84 17.89 -12.22 10.56
N ALA A 85 18.74 -11.56 9.77
CA ALA A 85 19.83 -12.19 9.01
C ALA A 85 20.88 -12.92 9.90
N GLN A 86 20.84 -12.75 11.23
CA GLN A 86 21.71 -13.44 12.18
C GLN A 86 21.06 -14.64 12.88
N ILE A 87 19.77 -14.92 12.63
CA ILE A 87 19.09 -16.10 13.15
C ILE A 87 19.11 -17.16 12.04
N PRO A 88 20.00 -18.17 12.08
CA PRO A 88 19.95 -19.25 11.10
C PRO A 88 18.64 -20.02 11.28
N SER A 89 17.83 -20.06 10.22
CA SER A 89 16.66 -20.95 10.13
C SER A 89 17.13 -22.39 10.26
N THR A 90 16.98 -22.97 11.45
CA THR A 90 17.18 -24.42 11.65
C THR A 90 15.95 -25.16 11.14
N ASP A 91 15.78 -25.18 9.82
CA ASP A 91 14.84 -26.06 9.13
C ASP A 91 15.30 -27.50 9.36
N THR A 92 14.83 -28.06 10.47
CA THR A 92 15.14 -29.43 10.88
C THR A 92 14.16 -30.34 10.19
N ASP A 93 14.50 -30.74 8.96
CA ASP A 93 13.83 -31.83 8.23
C ASP A 93 14.09 -33.17 8.95
N ALA A 94 13.39 -33.40 10.05
CA ALA A 94 13.40 -34.65 10.81
C ALA A 94 12.45 -35.67 10.16
N GLN A 95 12.83 -36.19 8.99
CA GLN A 95 12.12 -37.30 8.36
C GLN A 95 12.60 -38.66 8.88
N SER A 96 11.87 -39.23 9.84
CA SER A 96 11.90 -40.63 10.28
C SER A 96 10.72 -40.87 11.23
N GLY A 97 9.93 -41.95 11.19
CA GLY A 97 10.00 -43.16 10.35
C GLY A 97 9.39 -44.34 11.13
N ALA A 98 8.47 -45.09 10.49
CA ALA A 98 7.68 -46.21 11.04
C ALA A 98 6.63 -45.86 12.13
N GLY A 99 5.40 -46.38 12.10
CA GLY A 99 4.74 -47.16 11.02
C GLY A 99 3.56 -48.01 11.53
N THR A 100 2.74 -48.54 10.60
CA THR A 100 1.52 -49.37 10.85
C THR A 100 0.35 -48.60 11.48
N ALA A 101 -0.91 -49.06 11.42
CA ALA A 101 -1.46 -50.31 10.88
C ALA A 101 -2.44 -50.09 9.71
N ALA A 102 -3.70 -50.54 9.82
CA ALA A 102 -4.75 -50.49 8.81
C ALA A 102 -6.13 -50.36 9.48
N GLU A 103 -7.09 -49.72 8.80
CA GLU A 103 -8.46 -50.24 8.65
C GLU A 103 -9.13 -49.59 7.42
N ASP A 104 -10.16 -50.25 6.89
CA ASP A 104 -10.63 -50.15 5.50
C ASP A 104 -12.09 -49.65 5.37
N ASP A 105 -12.46 -49.34 4.13
CA ASP A 105 -13.81 -49.26 3.53
C ASP A 105 -14.65 -47.96 3.62
N GLY A 106 -15.26 -47.65 2.48
CA GLY A 106 -16.65 -47.17 2.41
C GLY A 106 -16.92 -45.67 2.26
N GLY A 107 -17.09 -45.17 1.03
CA GLY A 107 -17.86 -43.92 0.82
C GLY A 107 -17.68 -43.15 -0.51
N ARG A 108 -18.48 -43.45 -1.53
CA ARG A 108 -18.57 -42.65 -2.79
C ARG A 108 -19.72 -41.63 -2.74
N ALA A 109 -19.44 -40.34 -2.96
CA ALA A 109 -20.29 -39.33 -3.65
C ALA A 109 -19.48 -38.02 -3.78
N ALA A 110 -19.23 -37.37 -4.93
CA ALA A 110 -20.06 -36.99 -6.09
C ALA A 110 -20.94 -35.73 -5.88
N VAL A 111 -20.35 -34.54 -6.08
CA VAL A 111 -21.00 -33.30 -6.59
C VAL A 111 -19.87 -32.33 -7.02
N ASP A 112 -19.64 -32.17 -8.32
CA ASP A 112 -20.11 -31.07 -9.18
C ASP A 112 -19.43 -29.71 -8.93
N THR A 113 -18.37 -29.43 -9.70
CA THR A 113 -17.72 -28.10 -9.79
C THR A 113 -18.02 -27.46 -11.14
N SER A 114 -19.14 -26.76 -11.21
CA SER A 114 -19.52 -25.94 -12.37
C SER A 114 -18.61 -24.71 -12.54
N ALA A 115 -18.41 -24.28 -13.78
CA ALA A 115 -17.26 -23.47 -14.20
C ALA A 115 -17.43 -21.94 -14.03
N PRO A 116 -16.32 -21.18 -13.94
CA PRO A 116 -16.32 -19.72 -14.16
C PRO A 116 -16.17 -19.40 -15.66
N SER A 117 -17.18 -18.76 -16.26
CA SER A 117 -17.19 -18.37 -17.68
C SER A 117 -17.32 -16.86 -17.89
N GLY A 118 -16.49 -16.32 -18.80
CA GLY A 118 -16.66 -15.02 -19.48
C GLY A 118 -16.60 -13.76 -18.59
N THR A 119 -15.54 -12.95 -18.61
CA THR A 119 -15.10 -12.08 -19.72
C THR A 119 -16.20 -11.11 -20.20
N SER A 120 -16.08 -9.84 -19.79
CA SER A 120 -16.57 -8.66 -20.51
C SER A 120 -15.66 -7.49 -20.11
N ALA A 121 -14.66 -7.16 -20.94
CA ALA A 121 -14.79 -6.25 -22.08
C ALA A 121 -14.73 -4.76 -21.64
N ILE A 122 -13.51 -4.29 -21.39
CA ILE A 122 -13.18 -2.86 -21.29
C ILE A 122 -13.18 -2.23 -22.68
N SER A 123 -14.25 -1.55 -23.06
CA SER A 123 -14.27 -0.69 -24.25
C SER A 123 -13.72 0.69 -23.91
N SER A 124 -12.40 0.85 -24.01
CA SER A 124 -11.74 2.17 -24.00
C SER A 124 -11.60 2.70 -25.42
N SER A 125 -12.60 3.44 -25.88
CA SER A 125 -12.56 4.20 -27.12
C SER A 125 -12.84 5.67 -26.84
N ASP A 126 -11.85 6.38 -26.29
CA ASP A 126 -11.86 7.84 -26.31
C ASP A 126 -11.08 8.31 -27.55
N ALA A 127 -11.72 9.18 -28.33
CA ALA A 127 -11.26 9.51 -29.67
C ALA A 127 -10.25 10.66 -29.64
N GLY A 128 -9.23 10.56 -30.48
CA GLY A 128 -8.20 11.60 -30.59
C GLY A 128 -8.80 12.96 -30.94
N THR A 129 -8.71 13.91 -29.99
CA THR A 129 -8.88 15.33 -30.30
C THR A 129 -7.55 15.87 -30.82
N ASP A 130 -7.27 15.58 -32.08
CA ASP A 130 -6.18 16.21 -32.82
C ASP A 130 -6.71 17.49 -33.47
N ARG A 131 -6.32 18.66 -32.94
CA ARG A 131 -6.66 19.98 -33.53
C ARG A 131 -5.70 21.08 -33.10
N ASN A 132 -5.23 21.83 -34.09
CA ASN A 132 -4.47 23.08 -34.01
C ASN A 132 -3.01 22.98 -33.51
N GLY A 133 -2.16 22.41 -34.36
CA GLY A 133 -0.80 22.93 -34.53
C GLY A 133 -0.82 24.31 -35.19
N GLN A 134 0.10 25.18 -34.76
CA GLN A 134 0.48 26.43 -35.43
C GLN A 134 1.50 26.16 -36.54
#